data_AF-A0A2V5QGS3-F1
#
_entry.id   AF-A0A2V5QGS3-F1
#
_cell.length_a   1.000
_cell.length_b   1.000
_cell.length_c   1.000
_cell.angle_alpha   90.00
_cell.angle_beta   90.00
_cell.angle_gamma   90.00
#
_symmetry.space_group_name_H-M   'P 1'
#
loop_
_entity.id
_entity.type
_entity.pdbx_description
1 polymer ?
#
loop_
_entity_poly.entity_id
_entity_poly.type
_entity_poly.pdbx_seq_one_letter_code
_entity_poly.pdbx_strand_id
1 'polypeptide(L)'
;MPRDSVESLSQMNPAALASLGPTFAVTTAAIQAVVRPQRVYCTMFSEQTRVVHFHLFPRTEWLTAKYFAAHSHDTEVSGPRLMDWARQTFQTPITGMDRDEILEKIRASLTPTPIEP
;
A
#
# COMPACT_ATOMS: atom_id res chain seq x y z
N MET A 1 -9.49 -7.03 -4.98
CA MET A 1 -10.25 -7.80 -3.97
C MET A 1 -10.14 -9.27 -4.32
N PRO A 2 -9.89 -10.17 -3.36
CA PRO A 2 -9.99 -11.61 -3.61
C PRO A 2 -11.36 -11.94 -4.22
N ARG A 3 -11.40 -12.87 -5.18
CA ARG A 3 -12.66 -13.29 -5.83
C ARG A 3 -13.60 -14.02 -4.86
N ASP A 4 -13.04 -14.54 -3.77
CA ASP A 4 -13.75 -15.16 -2.65
C ASP A 4 -13.67 -14.23 -1.43
N SER A 5 -14.81 -13.76 -0.92
CA SER A 5 -14.86 -12.92 0.29
C SER A 5 -14.72 -13.80 1.54
N VAL A 6 -13.48 -14.03 1.98
CA VAL A 6 -13.17 -14.79 3.19
C VAL A 6 -12.71 -13.87 4.32
N GLU A 7 -12.88 -14.30 5.57
CA GLU A 7 -12.49 -13.50 6.74
C GLU A 7 -11.08 -13.82 7.26
N SER A 8 -10.52 -14.98 6.85
CA SER A 8 -9.19 -15.44 7.24
C SER A 8 -8.39 -15.97 6.05
N LEU A 9 -7.06 -15.83 6.10
CA LEU A 9 -6.15 -16.45 5.13
C LEU A 9 -6.28 -17.98 5.08
N SER A 10 -6.62 -18.60 6.22
CA SER A 10 -6.83 -20.05 6.29
C SER A 10 -8.07 -20.54 5.53
N GLN A 11 -8.98 -19.64 5.19
CA GLN A 11 -10.19 -19.92 4.41
C GLN A 11 -9.98 -19.69 2.91
N MET A 12 -8.86 -19.11 2.50
CA MET A 12 -8.56 -18.90 1.09
C MET A 12 -8.31 -20.23 0.40
N ASN A 13 -8.76 -20.34 -0.86
CA ASN A 13 -8.38 -21.49 -1.67
C ASN A 13 -6.85 -21.53 -1.87
N PRO A 14 -6.22 -22.72 -1.98
CA PRO A 14 -4.76 -22.85 -2.02
C PRO A 14 -4.08 -22.07 -3.15
N ALA A 15 -4.72 -21.97 -4.32
CA ALA A 15 -4.18 -21.22 -5.45
C ALA A 15 -4.13 -19.72 -5.17
N ALA A 16 -5.17 -19.16 -4.56
CA ALA A 16 -5.21 -17.77 -4.14
C ALA A 16 -4.14 -17.49 -3.07
N LEU A 17 -4.00 -18.38 -2.09
CA LEU A 17 -2.98 -18.25 -1.04
C LEU A 17 -1.56 -18.27 -1.63
N ALA A 18 -1.28 -19.20 -2.55
CA ALA A 18 0.01 -19.29 -3.25
C ALA A 18 0.31 -18.05 -4.10
N SER A 19 -0.72 -17.40 -4.65
CA SER A 19 -0.57 -16.20 -5.48
C SER A 19 -0.24 -14.92 -4.69
N LEU A 20 -0.41 -14.90 -3.35
CA LEU A 20 -0.21 -13.70 -2.53
C LEU A 20 1.22 -13.17 -2.62
N GLY A 21 2.22 -14.04 -2.47
CA GLY A 21 3.64 -13.66 -2.51
C GLY A 21 4.03 -12.96 -3.81
N PRO A 22 3.83 -13.61 -4.98
CA PRO A 22 4.06 -12.98 -6.28
C PRO A 22 3.27 -11.68 -6.48
N THR A 23 2.01 -11.65 -6.05
CA THR A 23 1.16 -10.44 -6.14
C THR A 23 1.75 -9.29 -5.34
N PHE A 24 2.19 -9.54 -4.10
CA PHE A 24 2.84 -8.51 -3.29
C PHE A 24 4.17 -8.06 -3.91
N ALA A 25 4.98 -8.98 -4.43
CA ALA A 25 6.25 -8.63 -5.04
C ALA A 25 6.07 -7.67 -6.23
N VAL A 26 5.20 -8.03 -7.18
CA VAL A 26 4.92 -7.21 -8.37
C VAL A 26 4.29 -5.86 -7.97
N THR A 27 3.32 -5.88 -7.05
CA THR A 27 2.62 -4.65 -6.66
C THR A 27 3.53 -3.69 -5.89
N THR A 28 4.34 -4.20 -4.98
CA THR A 28 5.31 -3.38 -4.23
C THR A 28 6.40 -2.83 -5.14
N ALA A 29 6.89 -3.60 -6.12
CA ALA A 29 7.84 -3.13 -7.13
C ALA A 29 7.25 -1.99 -7.98
N ALA A 30 6.01 -2.12 -8.45
CA ALA A 30 5.32 -1.06 -9.19
C ALA A 30 5.17 0.22 -8.36
N ILE A 31 4.76 0.10 -7.09
CA ILE A 31 4.70 1.22 -6.15
C ILE A 31 6.08 1.85 -5.97
N GLN A 32 7.13 1.04 -5.83
CA GLN A 32 8.50 1.54 -5.67
C GLN A 32 8.99 2.32 -6.89
N ALA A 33 8.70 1.83 -8.10
CA ALA A 33 9.09 2.50 -9.34
C ALA A 33 8.42 3.88 -9.51
N VAL A 34 7.12 3.97 -9.18
CA VAL A 34 6.31 5.17 -9.39
C VAL A 34 6.42 6.17 -8.25
N VAL A 35 6.27 5.71 -7.00
CA VAL A 35 6.16 6.57 -5.81
C VAL A 35 7.51 6.82 -5.15
N ARG A 36 8.50 5.95 -5.40
CA ARG A 36 9.84 5.98 -4.78
C ARG A 36 9.79 6.16 -3.24
N PRO A 37 9.03 5.32 -2.53
CA PRO A 37 8.93 5.43 -1.08
C PRO A 37 10.21 4.93 -0.41
N GLN A 38 10.48 5.42 0.80
CA GLN A 38 11.51 4.86 1.68
C GLN A 38 11.14 3.45 2.14
N ARG A 39 9.83 3.17 2.28
CA ARG A 39 9.30 1.85 2.67
C ARG A 39 7.87 1.69 2.18
N VAL A 40 7.48 0.48 1.77
CA VAL A 40 6.07 0.11 1.59
C VAL A 40 5.67 -0.78 2.76
N TYR A 41 4.67 -0.36 3.53
CA TYR A 41 4.07 -1.20 4.55
C TYR A 41 2.98 -2.08 3.93
N CYS A 42 2.92 -3.35 4.34
CA CYS A 42 1.82 -4.25 4.02
C CYS A 42 1.09 -4.58 5.31
N THR A 43 -0.19 -4.23 5.40
CA THR A 43 -1.01 -4.46 6.60
C THR A 43 -2.33 -5.11 6.24
N MET A 44 -2.82 -5.97 7.13
CA MET A 44 -4.15 -6.58 7.07
C MET A 44 -4.84 -6.26 8.40
N PHE A 45 -5.79 -5.33 8.35
CA PHE A 45 -6.54 -4.88 9.52
C PHE A 45 -7.95 -5.48 9.49
N SER A 46 -8.66 -5.27 8.37
CA SER A 46 -9.95 -5.91 8.05
C SER A 46 -11.10 -5.64 9.04
N GLU A 47 -11.00 -4.69 9.98
CA GLU A 47 -12.05 -4.47 10.99
C GLU A 47 -13.32 -3.87 10.41
N GLN A 48 -13.24 -3.12 9.29
CA GLN A 48 -14.40 -2.46 8.71
C GLN A 48 -15.29 -3.40 7.88
N THR A 49 -14.70 -4.25 7.04
CA THR A 49 -15.44 -5.12 6.11
C THR A 49 -15.38 -6.60 6.51
N ARG A 50 -14.51 -6.97 7.45
CA ARG A 50 -14.17 -8.35 7.86
C ARG A 50 -13.65 -9.26 6.75
N VAL A 51 -13.68 -8.83 5.50
CA VAL A 51 -13.11 -9.54 4.35
C VAL A 51 -11.61 -9.30 4.30
N VAL A 52 -10.83 -10.36 4.02
CA VAL A 52 -9.39 -10.29 3.76
C VAL A 52 -9.11 -9.27 2.66
N HIS A 53 -8.45 -8.19 3.04
CA HIS A 53 -7.84 -7.24 2.14
C HIS A 53 -6.55 -6.68 2.77
N PHE A 54 -5.65 -6.23 1.90
CA PHE A 54 -4.37 -5.70 2.31
C PHE A 54 -4.25 -4.24 1.92
N HIS A 55 -3.67 -3.44 2.82
CA HIS A 55 -3.23 -2.10 2.50
C HIS A 55 -1.75 -2.13 2.16
N LEU A 56 -1.40 -1.62 1.00
CA LEU A 56 -0.03 -1.27 0.65
C LEU A 56 0.14 0.24 0.83
N PHE A 57 0.91 0.63 1.85
CA PHE A 57 1.05 2.02 2.26
C PHE A 57 2.49 2.50 2.01
N PRO A 58 2.72 3.31 0.96
CA PRO A 58 4.04 3.86 0.66
C PRO A 58 4.39 5.02 1.59
N ARG A 59 5.41 4.85 2.44
CA ARG A 59 6.00 5.93 3.22
C ARG A 59 7.09 6.63 2.42
N THR A 60 6.82 7.84 1.97
CA THR A 60 7.79 8.72 1.31
C THR A 60 8.56 9.56 2.32
N GLU A 61 9.67 10.15 1.90
CA GLU A 61 10.41 11.13 2.71
C GLU A 61 9.54 12.33 3.10
N TRP A 62 8.74 12.84 2.16
CA TRP A 62 7.77 13.91 2.43
C TRP A 62 6.81 13.54 3.56
N LEU A 63 6.26 12.32 3.54
CA LEU A 63 5.33 11.88 4.57
C LEU A 63 6.03 11.73 5.93
N THR A 64 7.25 11.20 5.93
CA THR A 64 8.09 11.12 7.14
C THR A 64 8.34 12.52 7.72
N ALA A 65 8.70 13.51 6.90
CA ALA A 65 8.92 14.89 7.34
C ALA A 65 7.63 15.53 7.91
N LYS A 66 6.48 15.33 7.25
CA LYS A 66 5.19 15.80 7.74
C LYS A 66 4.80 15.13 9.07
N TYR A 67 5.08 13.84 9.22
CA TYR A 67 4.83 13.11 10.46
C TYR A 67 5.62 13.71 11.63
N PHE A 68 6.93 13.91 11.48
CA PHE A 68 7.76 14.49 12.54
C PHE A 68 7.44 15.96 12.84
N ALA A 69 7.02 16.72 11.84
CA ALA A 69 6.54 18.09 12.07
C ALA A 69 5.26 18.13 12.94
N ALA A 70 4.38 17.13 12.81
CA ALA A 70 3.18 17.00 13.64
C ALA A 70 3.43 16.30 14.99
N HIS A 71 4.54 15.55 15.13
CA HIS A 71 4.89 14.78 16.32
C HIS A 71 6.34 15.05 16.73
N SER A 72 6.64 16.30 17.11
CA SER A 72 8.01 16.76 17.39
C SER A 72 8.74 16.02 18.53
N HIS A 73 8.01 15.25 19.34
CA HIS A 73 8.59 14.43 20.41
C HIS A 73 9.00 13.02 19.96
N ASP A 74 8.52 12.56 18.80
CA ASP A 74 8.92 11.25 18.28
C ASP A 74 10.32 11.36 17.64
N THR A 75 11.23 10.44 17.98
CA THR A 75 12.58 10.36 17.40
C THR A 75 12.71 9.28 16.33
N GLU A 76 11.72 8.40 16.22
CA GLU A 76 11.70 7.28 15.30
C GLU A 76 10.31 7.11 14.67
N VAL A 77 10.26 6.47 13.50
CA VAL A 77 9.00 6.23 12.81
C VAL A 77 8.38 4.91 13.28
N SER A 78 7.22 5.01 13.93
CA SER A 78 6.31 3.87 14.13
C SER A 78 5.35 3.76 12.95
N GLY A 79 5.51 2.71 12.12
CA GLY A 79 4.70 2.49 10.91
C GLY A 79 3.18 2.51 11.16
N PRO A 80 2.65 1.77 12.17
CA PRO A 80 1.23 1.80 12.51
C PRO A 80 0.74 3.19 12.92
N ARG A 81 1.47 3.91 13.79
CA ARG A 81 1.09 5.27 14.23
C ARG A 81 1.10 6.26 13.07
N LEU A 82 2.13 6.21 12.22
CA LEU A 82 2.23 7.07 11.03
C LEU A 82 1.08 6.81 10.07
N MET A 83 0.75 5.54 9.80
CA MET A 83 -0.35 5.19 8.89
C MET A 83 -1.70 5.66 9.44
N ASP A 84 -1.98 5.45 10.72
CA ASP A 84 -3.22 5.91 11.36
C ASP A 84 -3.34 7.44 11.29
N TRP A 85 -2.30 8.16 11.71
CA TRP A 85 -2.27 9.62 11.62
C TRP A 85 -2.45 10.12 10.18
N ALA A 86 -1.79 9.52 9.19
CA ALA A 86 -1.87 9.93 7.80
C ALA A 86 -3.29 9.75 7.25
N ARG A 87 -3.98 8.65 7.59
CA ARG A 87 -5.37 8.41 7.19
C ARG A 87 -6.35 9.43 7.79
N GLN A 88 -6.07 9.90 9.00
CA GLN A 88 -6.88 10.92 9.66
C GLN A 88 -6.59 12.34 9.11
N THR A 89 -5.34 12.59 8.72
CA THR A 89 -4.87 13.91 8.30
C THR A 89 -5.15 14.20 6.82
N PHE A 90 -4.93 13.23 5.93
CA PHE A 90 -5.03 13.40 4.47
C PHE A 90 -6.32 12.80 3.90
N GLN A 91 -7.46 13.16 4.50
CA GLN A 91 -8.78 12.71 4.04
C GLN A 91 -9.23 13.40 2.76
N THR A 92 -8.66 14.57 2.48
CA THR A 92 -8.91 15.35 1.26
C THR A 92 -7.74 15.22 0.28
N PRO A 93 -7.98 15.38 -1.04
CA PRO A 93 -6.90 15.44 -2.02
C PRO A 93 -5.82 16.45 -1.62
N ILE A 94 -4.55 16.04 -1.75
CA ILE A 94 -3.41 16.91 -1.47
C ILE A 94 -3.17 17.77 -2.72
N THR A 95 -3.20 19.09 -2.56
CA THR A 95 -2.94 20.02 -3.67
C THR A 95 -1.59 19.72 -4.34
N GLY A 96 -1.59 19.62 -5.67
CA GLY A 96 -0.39 19.29 -6.45
C GLY A 96 -0.05 17.80 -6.51
N MET A 97 -0.87 16.94 -5.91
CA MET A 97 -0.78 15.48 -6.07
C MET A 97 -1.95 15.00 -6.91
N ASP A 98 -1.67 14.58 -8.14
CA ASP A 98 -2.65 13.92 -8.99
C ASP A 98 -2.71 12.42 -8.64
N ARG A 99 -3.72 12.07 -7.85
CA ARG A 99 -3.97 10.68 -7.44
C ARG A 99 -4.20 9.76 -8.64
N ASP A 100 -4.94 10.24 -9.64
CA ASP A 100 -5.36 9.41 -10.76
C ASP A 100 -4.18 9.18 -11.70
N GLU A 101 -3.33 10.18 -11.91
CA GLU A 101 -2.06 10.03 -12.63
C GLU A 101 -1.14 8.98 -11.95
N ILE A 102 -0.99 9.06 -10.62
CA ILE A 102 -0.17 8.09 -9.86
C ILE A 102 -0.76 6.68 -10.00
N LEU A 103 -2.09 6.54 -9.91
CA LEU A 103 -2.76 5.26 -10.03
C LEU A 103 -2.57 4.65 -11.43
N GLU A 104 -2.69 5.45 -12.48
CA GLU A 104 -2.45 5.01 -13.86
C GLU A 104 -1.00 4.59 -14.08
N LYS A 105 -0.02 5.32 -13.55
CA LYS A 105 1.40 4.92 -13.62
C LYS A 105 1.65 3.58 -12.92
N ILE A 106 1.02 3.36 -11.77
CA ILE A 106 1.13 2.07 -11.06
C ILE A 106 0.49 0.97 -11.91
N ARG A 107 -0.72 1.18 -12.43
CA ARG A 107 -1.42 0.21 -13.30
C ARG A 107 -0.58 -0.17 -14.52
N ALA A 108 -0.03 0.82 -15.22
CA ALA A 108 0.84 0.60 -16.35
C ALA A 108 2.05 -0.27 -15.98
N SER A 109 2.61 -0.08 -14.78
CA SER A 109 3.75 -0.85 -14.25
C SER A 109 3.40 -2.27 -13.80
N LEU A 110 2.10 -2.61 -13.67
CA LEU A 110 1.64 -3.97 -13.36
C LEU A 110 1.42 -4.83 -14.63
N THR A 111 1.42 -4.20 -15.81
CA THR A 111 1.25 -4.90 -17.09
C THR A 111 2.54 -5.69 -17.39
N PRO A 112 2.48 -7.00 -17.66
CA PRO A 112 3.67 -7.76 -18.00
C PRO A 112 4.31 -7.19 -19.27
N THR A 113 5.61 -6.93 -19.23
CA THR A 113 6.41 -6.79 -20.46
C THR A 113 6.31 -8.12 -21.22
N PRO A 114 6.01 -8.15 -22.53
CA PRO A 114 6.08 -9.38 -23.31
C PRO A 114 7.45 -10.00 -23.12
N ILE A 115 7.49 -11.26 -22.71
CA ILE A 115 8.73 -12.05 -22.74
C ILE A 115 9.00 -12.28 -24.23
N GLU A 116 10.04 -11.64 -24.79
CA GLU A 116 10.50 -12.00 -26.13
C GLU A 116 11.02 -13.44 -26.12
N PRO A 117 10.70 -14.24 -27.17
CA PRO A 117 11.04 -15.65 -27.27
C PRO A 117 12.55 -15.92 -27.42
#